data_AF-A0A316D7E1-F1
#
_entry.id   AF-A0A316D7E1-F1
#
_cell.length_a   1.000
_cell.length_b   1.000
_cell.length_c   1.000
_cell.angle_alpha   90.00
_cell.angle_beta   90.00
_cell.angle_gamma   90.00
#
_symmetry.space_group_name_H-M   'P 1'
#
loop_
_entity.id
_entity.type
_entity.pdbx_description
1 polymer ?
#
loop_
_entity_poly.entity_id
_entity_poly.type
_entity_poly.pdbx_seq_one_letter_code
_entity_poly.pdbx_strand_id
1 'polypeptide(L)' 'MVVKVSLQMKDGSFQKARVTDCETVEEAIEFMKEMRPGVVEVFEGWDRAELWERQAP' A
#
# COMPACT_ATOMS: atom_id res chain seq x y z
N MET A 1 -8.05 -12.74 -6.33
CA MET A 1 -8.76 -11.75 -5.48
C MET A 1 -8.28 -10.35 -5.87
N VAL A 2 -8.90 -9.25 -5.41
CA VAL A 2 -8.29 -7.91 -5.55
C VAL A 2 -8.17 -7.26 -4.19
N VAL A 3 -6.94 -7.12 -3.69
CA VAL A 3 -6.66 -6.44 -2.43
C VAL A 3 -6.22 -5.02 -2.71
N LYS A 4 -6.86 -4.07 -2.07
CA LYS A 4 -6.47 -2.66 -2.11
C LYS A 4 -5.50 -2.42 -0.95
N VAL A 5 -4.38 -1.78 -1.23
CA VAL A 5 -3.40 -1.43 -0.19
C VAL A 5 -2.93 0.01 -0.33
N SER A 6 -2.58 0.59 0.82
CA SER A 6 -1.89 1.87 0.94
C SER A 6 -0.43 1.59 1.27
N LEU A 7 0.48 2.17 0.49
CA LEU A 7 1.92 2.01 0.64
C LEU A 7 2.49 3.28 1.26
N GLN A 8 3.12 3.17 2.42
CA GLN A 8 3.94 4.24 2.96
C GLN A 8 5.33 4.16 2.33
N MET A 9 5.70 5.21 1.61
CA MET A 9 7.00 5.31 0.95
C MET A 9 8.05 5.91 1.90
N LYS A 10 9.33 5.70 1.61
CA LYS A 10 10.47 6.24 2.40
C LYS A 10 10.49 7.77 2.49
N ASP A 11 9.92 8.46 1.51
CA ASP A 11 9.80 9.91 1.48
C ASP A 11 8.61 10.44 2.32
N GLY A 12 7.86 9.54 2.97
CA GLY A 12 6.67 9.88 3.76
C GLY A 12 5.40 10.07 2.92
N SER A 13 5.48 9.93 1.60
CA SER A 13 4.28 9.90 0.74
C SER A 13 3.52 8.59 0.89
N PHE A 14 2.22 8.64 0.56
CA PHE A 14 1.41 7.44 0.44
C PHE A 14 0.99 7.19 -1.01
N GLN A 15 1.04 5.93 -1.42
CA GLN A 15 0.58 5.51 -2.75
C GLN A 15 -0.48 4.43 -2.66
N LYS A 16 -1.46 4.47 -3.56
CA LYS A 16 -2.47 3.42 -3.70
C LYS A 16 -1.96 2.33 -4.65
N ALA A 17 -2.13 1.08 -4.24
CA ALA A 17 -1.91 -0.06 -5.11
C ALA A 17 -3.07 -1.05 -5.02
N ARG A 18 -3.16 -1.90 -6.04
CA ARG A 18 -4.04 -3.06 -6.07
C ARG A 18 -3.17 -4.28 -6.33
N VAL A 19 -3.34 -5.31 -5.51
CA VAL A 19 -2.71 -6.61 -5.70
C VAL A 19 -3.78 -7.55 -6.19
N THR A 20 -3.58 -8.11 -7.38
CA THR A 20 -4.54 -9.03 -8.02
C THR A 20 -4.10 -10.48 -7.96
N ASP A 21 -2.80 -10.70 -7.73
CA ASP A 21 -2.15 -12.01 -7.66
C ASP A 21 -1.86 -12.35 -6.20
N CYS A 22 -2.90 -12.70 -5.47
CA CYS A 22 -2.86 -13.10 -4.06
C CYS A 22 -4.15 -13.85 -3.67
N GLU A 23 -4.01 -14.73 -2.69
CA GLU A 23 -5.08 -15.49 -2.05
C GLU A 23 -5.52 -14.87 -0.72
N THR A 24 -4.62 -14.14 -0.04
CA THR A 24 -4.91 -13.44 1.23
C THR A 24 -4.44 -11.98 1.25
N VAL A 25 -4.93 -11.20 2.23
CA VAL A 25 -4.50 -9.80 2.43
C VAL A 25 -3.05 -9.77 2.93
N GLU A 26 -2.66 -10.70 3.79
CA GLU A 26 -1.31 -10.84 4.31
C GLU A 26 -0.30 -11.10 3.19
N GLU A 27 -0.63 -12.01 2.26
CA GLU A 27 0.21 -12.28 1.10
C GLU A 27 0.37 -11.03 0.22
N ALA A 28 -0.73 -10.29 0.00
CA ALA A 28 -0.67 -9.04 -0.75
C ALA A 28 0.23 -7.99 -0.07
N ILE A 29 0.22 -7.93 1.27
CA ILE A 29 1.07 -7.05 2.06
C ILE A 29 2.54 -7.43 1.93
N GLU A 30 2.86 -8.71 2.07
CA GLU A 30 4.24 -9.22 1.95
C GLU A 30 4.79 -9.03 0.54
N PHE A 31 4.00 -9.40 -0.48
CA PHE A 31 4.35 -9.20 -1.89
C PHE A 31 4.74 -7.75 -2.19
N MET A 32 3.98 -6.79 -1.66
CA MET A 32 4.24 -5.37 -1.89
C MET A 32 5.48 -4.86 -1.15
N LYS A 33 5.83 -5.44 0.01
CA LYS A 33 7.07 -5.13 0.73
C LYS A 33 8.30 -5.67 -0.01
N GLU A 34 8.21 -6.87 -0.58
CA GLU A 34 9.32 -7.49 -1.31
C GLU A 34 9.56 -6.81 -2.67
N MET A 35 8.50 -6.55 -3.43
CA MET A 35 8.61 -6.05 -4.80
C MET A 35 8.94 -4.56 -4.91
N ARG A 36 8.70 -3.76 -3.85
CA ARG A 36 8.92 -2.31 -3.88
C ARG A 36 9.94 -1.86 -2.83
N PRO A 37 11.23 -1.70 -3.19
CA PRO A 37 12.29 -1.31 -2.25
C PRO A 37 12.15 0.11 -1.65
N GLY A 38 11.21 0.91 -2.15
CA GLY A 38 10.85 2.23 -1.62
C GLY A 38 9.75 2.22 -0.56
N VAL A 39 9.11 1.07 -0.32
CA VAL A 39 8.02 0.92 0.65
C VAL A 39 8.59 0.64 2.03
N VAL A 40 8.09 1.36 3.04
CA VAL A 40 8.41 1.17 4.45
C VAL A 40 7.35 0.30 5.11
N GLU A 41 6.07 0.60 4.83
CA GLU A 41 4.94 -0.07 5.43
C GLU A 41 3.80 -0.20 4.43
N VAL A 42 2.99 -1.25 4.58
CA VAL A 42 1.85 -1.55 3.73
C VAL A 42 0.64 -1.77 4.61
N PHE A 43 -0.44 -1.06 4.32
CA PHE A 43 -1.70 -1.13 5.04
C PHE A 43 -2.79 -1.65 4.11
N GLU A 44 -3.69 -2.47 4.62
CA GLU A 44 -4.91 -2.82 3.92
C GLU A 44 -5.79 -1.57 3.70
N GLY A 45 -6.45 -1.51 2.55
CA GLY A 45 -7.36 -0.45 2.20
C GLY A 45 -6.67 0.79 1.62
N TRP A 46 -7.48 1.79 1.27
CA TRP A 46 -6.99 3.06 0.72
C TRP A 46 -7.04 4.20 1.74
N ASP A 47 -7.56 3.96 2.94
CA ASP A 47 -7.86 5.01 3.91
C ASP A 47 -6.65 5.86 4.26
N ARG A 48 -5.47 5.24 4.40
CA ARG A 48 -4.22 5.95 4.71
C ARG A 48 -3.75 6.81 3.54
N ALA A 49 -3.79 6.28 2.32
CA ALA A 49 -3.43 7.03 1.13
C ALA A 49 -4.42 8.16 0.85
N GLU A 50 -5.72 7.93 1.01
CA GLU A 50 -6.76 8.96 0.88
C GLU A 50 -6.63 10.04 1.96
N LEU A 51 -6.32 9.65 3.20
CA LEU A 51 -6.07 10.60 4.26
C LEU A 51 -4.85 11.48 3.96
N TRP A 52 -3.76 10.88 3.48
CA TRP A 52 -2.58 11.60 3.05
C TRP A 52 -2.89 12.55 1.88
N GLU A 53 -3.57 12.09 0.84
CA GLU A 53 -3.97 12.92 -0.31
C GLU A 53 -4.85 14.12 0.09
N ARG A 54 -5.71 13.95 1.11
CA ARG A 54 -6.54 15.05 1.65
C ARG A 54 -5.76 16.06 2.48
N GLN A 55 -4.66 15.62 3.10
CA GLN A 55 -3.81 16.45 3.95
C GLN A 55 -2.57 16.99 3.21
N ALA A 56 -2.27 16.42 2.04
CA ALA A 56 -1.16 16.83 1.22
C ALA A 56 -1.39 18.28 0.76
N PRO A 57 -0.38 19.15 0.91
CA PRO A 57 -0.48 20.57 0.56
C PRO A 57 -0.61 20.83 -0.95
#